data_AF-R9KJC3-F1
#
_entry.id   AF-R9KJC3-F1
#
_cell.length_a   1.000
_cell.length_b   1.000
_cell.length_c   1.000
_cell.angle_alpha   90.00
_cell.angle_beta   90.00
_cell.angle_gamma   90.00
#
_symmetry.space_group_name_H-M   'P 1'
#
loop_
_entity.id
_entity.type
_entity.pdbx_description
1 polymer ?
#
loop_
_entity_poly.entity_id
_entity_poly.type
_entity_poly.pdbx_seq_one_letter_code
_entity_poly.pdbx_strand_id
1 'polypeptide(L)'
;MGSVNFQIEGEFVCDLARVWFWDEGREYSKCEELLLSCLVTDQITLEEKKKIVVEILEGRKKLVGVNSLSLVDDGARIRPLTDKIEEYRKNEIIRKIEEDIQRRPLAYLDPYSCDQDPADYKPISDNLNYDDRKEIREIYGKYLTPYEDLRLWAYSSDSYFYGRRLLPGFWSAEDRPYLDQGLYLIERPRLVFELIGGPVKDTDKLMLLLGDFLQALVDKKGVNQAAALEIIHRNKKFAAAQEEKRCRIPKPEEKELAEDELNKRTDPDDFLSEYGLIDPSGNYYSCKFAGHHAKAFHIIAKREGKNPDIYPGDFDKALDILYSENWAIIRNPDPRGSVFFDFRGDRRPTKKQIDAAFTHIIKFNEPTLPGIEKYLED
;
A
#
# COMPACT_ATOMS: atom_id res chain seq x y z
N MET A 1 -61.20 -1.96 30.60
CA MET A 1 -60.05 -1.77 29.69
C MET A 1 -59.03 -0.93 30.44
N GLY A 2 -57.84 -1.46 30.71
CA GLY A 2 -56.78 -0.67 31.35
C GLY A 2 -56.19 0.29 30.33
N SER A 3 -56.21 1.60 30.62
CA SER A 3 -55.50 2.59 29.81
C SER A 3 -54.00 2.44 30.10
N VAL A 4 -53.20 2.22 29.05
CA VAL A 4 -51.74 2.28 29.15
C VAL A 4 -51.36 3.74 28.97
N ASN A 5 -50.81 4.36 30.02
CA ASN A 5 -50.28 5.72 29.96
C ASN A 5 -48.77 5.65 29.78
N PHE A 6 -48.26 6.30 28.73
CA PHE A 6 -46.83 6.45 28.49
C PHE A 6 -46.39 7.81 28.98
N GLN A 7 -45.23 7.86 29.63
CA GLN A 7 -44.58 9.10 30.05
C GLN A 7 -43.26 9.21 29.30
N ILE A 8 -43.01 10.38 28.72
CA ILE A 8 -41.76 10.68 28.03
C ILE A 8 -40.97 11.63 28.92
N GLU A 9 -39.80 11.20 29.35
CA GLU A 9 -38.83 12.00 30.09
C GLU A 9 -37.79 12.56 29.13
N GLY A 10 -37.67 13.89 29.08
CA GLY A 10 -36.77 14.58 28.16
C GLY A 10 -35.31 14.19 28.37
N GLU A 11 -34.90 14.04 29.63
CA GLU A 11 -33.53 13.67 30.01
C GLU A 11 -33.16 12.30 29.45
N PHE A 12 -34.04 11.31 29.64
CA PHE A 12 -33.85 9.96 29.14
C PHE A 12 -33.71 9.92 27.62
N VAL A 13 -34.56 10.65 26.89
CA VAL A 13 -34.49 10.68 25.41
C VAL A 13 -33.20 11.33 24.93
N CYS A 14 -32.76 12.41 25.58
CA CYS A 14 -31.49 13.07 25.23
C CYS A 14 -30.30 12.13 25.47
N ASP A 15 -30.27 11.44 26.60
CA ASP A 15 -29.19 10.51 26.92
C ASP A 15 -29.21 9.29 26.00
N LEU A 16 -30.39 8.74 25.68
CA LEU A 16 -30.54 7.66 24.72
C LEU A 16 -30.02 8.07 23.32
N ALA A 17 -30.40 9.25 22.83
CA ALA A 17 -29.94 9.76 21.54
C ALA A 17 -28.41 9.95 21.52
N ARG A 18 -27.83 10.43 22.63
CA ARG A 18 -26.38 10.57 22.79
C ARG A 18 -25.67 9.22 22.79
N VAL A 19 -26.20 8.22 23.48
CA VAL A 19 -25.64 6.84 23.48
C VAL A 19 -25.73 6.24 22.07
N TRP A 20 -26.88 6.35 21.41
CA TRP A 20 -27.06 5.87 20.04
C TRP A 20 -26.08 6.50 19.06
N PHE A 21 -25.91 7.81 19.13
CA PHE A 21 -25.03 8.53 18.20
C PHE A 21 -23.54 8.32 18.50
N TRP A 22 -23.14 8.43 19.77
CA TRP A 22 -21.73 8.45 20.14
C TRP A 22 -21.16 7.06 20.39
N ASP A 23 -21.91 6.20 21.08
CA ASP A 23 -21.40 4.95 21.64
C ASP A 23 -21.83 3.73 20.79
N GLU A 24 -23.04 3.74 20.23
CA GLU A 24 -23.54 2.67 19.35
C GLU A 24 -23.30 2.92 17.85
N GLY A 25 -22.85 4.11 17.45
CA GLY A 25 -22.56 4.44 16.06
C GLY A 25 -23.77 4.41 15.12
N ARG A 26 -24.98 4.69 15.62
CA ARG A 26 -26.17 4.80 14.78
C ARG A 26 -26.11 6.03 13.88
N GLU A 27 -26.78 5.94 12.73
CA GLU A 27 -26.90 7.02 11.76
C GLU A 27 -27.53 8.27 12.39
N TYR A 28 -27.00 9.44 11.99
CA TYR A 28 -27.50 10.74 12.43
C TYR A 28 -29.01 10.91 12.18
N SER A 29 -29.51 10.47 11.01
CA SER A 29 -30.93 10.58 10.65
C SER A 29 -31.87 9.98 11.70
N LYS A 30 -31.51 8.82 12.27
CA LYS A 30 -32.33 8.14 13.29
C LYS A 30 -32.33 8.90 14.61
N CYS A 31 -31.20 9.51 14.97
CA CYS A 31 -31.08 10.33 16.17
C CYS A 31 -31.80 11.67 15.98
N GLU A 32 -31.72 12.25 14.78
CA GLU A 32 -32.45 13.45 14.38
C GLU A 32 -33.96 13.21 14.43
N GLU A 33 -34.47 12.14 13.84
CA GLU A 33 -35.89 11.77 13.89
C GLU A 33 -36.41 11.63 15.33
N LEU A 34 -35.66 10.92 16.18
CA LEU A 34 -36.02 10.74 17.59
C LEU A 34 -36.14 12.09 18.32
N LEU A 35 -35.13 12.96 18.18
CA LEU A 35 -35.11 14.25 18.87
C LEU A 35 -36.10 15.26 18.27
N LEU A 36 -36.30 15.25 16.95
CA LEU A 36 -37.32 16.08 16.29
C LEU A 36 -38.74 15.68 16.73
N SER A 37 -38.99 14.39 16.98
CA SER A 37 -40.28 13.93 17.52
C SER A 37 -40.60 14.45 18.93
N CYS A 38 -39.58 14.90 19.66
CA CYS A 38 -39.74 15.54 20.97
C CYS A 38 -39.87 17.08 20.88
N LEU A 39 -39.49 17.67 19.73
CA LEU A 39 -39.52 19.12 19.45
C LEU A 39 -40.77 19.53 18.64
N VAL A 40 -41.93 18.92 18.93
CA VAL A 40 -43.19 19.21 18.25
C VAL A 40 -43.77 20.52 18.76
N THR A 41 -43.24 21.63 18.23
CA THR A 41 -43.75 22.99 18.46
C THR A 41 -43.85 23.76 17.13
N ASP A 42 -44.91 24.54 16.97
CA ASP A 42 -45.12 25.41 15.79
C ASP A 42 -44.36 26.74 15.90
N GLN A 43 -43.72 26.99 17.05
CA GLN A 43 -43.04 28.25 17.34
C GLN A 43 -41.63 28.36 16.75
N ILE A 44 -41.07 27.23 16.29
CA ILE A 44 -39.67 27.13 15.87
C ILE A 44 -39.62 26.49 14.48
N THR A 45 -38.80 27.05 13.59
CA THR A 45 -38.64 26.53 12.23
C THR A 45 -37.93 25.17 12.24
N LEU A 46 -38.06 24.40 11.15
CA LEU A 46 -37.37 23.11 11.04
C LEU A 46 -35.85 23.26 11.13
N GLU A 47 -35.27 24.32 10.55
CA GLU A 47 -33.83 24.59 10.59
C GLU A 47 -33.33 24.86 12.02
N GLU A 48 -34.08 25.65 12.79
CA GLU A 48 -33.77 25.91 14.20
C GLU A 48 -33.89 24.64 15.05
N LYS A 49 -34.89 23.79 14.80
CA LYS A 49 -35.01 22.48 15.46
C LYS A 49 -33.81 21.61 15.18
N LYS A 50 -33.32 21.55 13.93
CA LYS A 50 -32.11 20.81 13.57
C LYS A 50 -30.88 21.34 14.30
N LYS A 51 -30.76 22.66 14.46
CA LYS A 51 -29.67 23.25 15.26
C LYS A 51 -29.74 22.82 16.72
N ILE A 52 -30.94 22.78 17.30
CA ILE A 52 -31.16 22.30 18.68
C ILE A 52 -30.79 20.81 18.80
N VAL A 53 -31.16 19.98 17.83
CA VAL A 53 -30.77 18.56 17.79
C VAL A 53 -29.25 18.40 17.84
N VAL A 54 -28.53 19.17 17.02
CA VAL A 54 -27.06 19.19 17.03
C VAL A 54 -26.53 19.61 18.40
N GLU A 55 -27.06 20.70 18.98
CA GLU A 55 -26.66 21.16 20.31
C GLU A 55 -26.95 20.15 21.44
N ILE A 56 -28.01 19.34 21.31
CA ILE A 56 -28.33 18.26 22.24
C ILE A 56 -27.35 17.09 22.11
N LEU A 57 -27.07 16.66 20.87
CA LEU A 57 -26.12 15.58 20.59
C LEU A 57 -24.70 15.96 21.03
N GLU A 58 -24.32 17.23 20.88
CA GLU A 58 -23.03 17.75 21.35
C GLU A 58 -22.98 17.95 22.86
N GLY A 59 -24.08 17.80 23.60
CA GLY A 59 -24.09 17.97 25.05
C GLY A 59 -24.14 19.43 25.52
N ARG A 60 -24.39 20.39 24.62
CA ARG A 60 -24.57 21.80 24.98
C ARG A 60 -25.94 22.04 25.61
N LYS A 61 -26.98 21.38 25.10
CA LYS A 61 -28.35 21.48 25.59
C LYS A 61 -28.95 20.13 25.94
N LYS A 62 -30.05 20.15 26.70
CA LYS A 62 -30.89 18.98 26.97
C LYS A 62 -32.36 19.39 27.11
N LEU A 63 -33.24 18.43 26.88
CA LEU A 63 -34.66 18.54 27.20
C LEU A 63 -34.88 18.03 28.63
N VAL A 64 -35.61 18.78 29.44
CA VAL A 64 -35.94 18.43 30.83
C VAL A 64 -37.44 18.47 31.02
N GLY A 65 -37.96 17.49 31.76
CA GLY A 65 -39.36 17.40 32.15
C GLY A 65 -40.06 16.15 31.64
N VAL A 66 -41.27 15.93 32.13
CA VAL A 66 -42.11 14.78 31.79
C VAL A 66 -43.33 15.26 31.01
N ASN A 67 -43.52 14.76 29.79
CA ASN A 67 -44.59 15.11 28.84
C ASN A 67 -44.65 16.57 28.37
N SER A 68 -44.16 17.53 29.16
CA SER A 68 -43.93 18.93 28.78
C SER A 68 -42.44 19.20 28.91
N LEU A 69 -41.77 19.31 27.77
CA LEU A 69 -40.31 19.39 27.70
C LEU A 69 -39.87 20.84 27.60
N SER A 70 -38.88 21.21 28.41
CA SER A 70 -38.21 22.50 28.35
C SER A 70 -36.76 22.32 27.91
N LEU A 71 -36.30 23.20 27.02
CA LEU A 71 -34.92 23.20 26.57
C LEU A 71 -34.06 23.99 27.55
N VAL A 72 -33.07 23.34 28.15
CA VAL A 72 -32.13 23.96 29.09
C VAL A 72 -30.69 23.71 28.65
N ASP A 73 -29.77 24.56 29.12
CA ASP A 73 -28.35 24.34 28.95
C ASP A 73 -27.91 23.16 29.83
N ASP A 74 -27.11 22.25 29.26
CA ASP A 74 -26.57 21.09 29.97
C ASP A 74 -25.10 21.34 30.32
N GLY A 75 -24.27 21.59 29.29
CA GLY A 75 -22.85 21.95 29.41
C GLY A 75 -21.94 20.90 30.07
N ALA A 76 -22.49 19.82 30.62
CA ALA A 76 -21.78 18.86 31.46
C ALA A 76 -20.78 17.97 30.69
N ARG A 77 -21.07 17.65 29.42
CA ARG A 77 -20.20 16.80 28.59
C ARG A 77 -20.27 17.21 27.12
N ILE A 78 -19.59 18.30 26.79
CA ILE A 78 -19.59 18.84 25.43
C ILE A 78 -18.68 17.98 24.54
N ARG A 79 -19.24 17.35 23.51
CA ARG A 79 -18.54 16.60 22.47
C ARG A 79 -18.88 17.22 21.10
N PRO A 80 -18.01 18.05 20.53
CA PRO A 80 -18.24 18.64 19.21
C PRO A 80 -18.50 17.58 18.13
N LEU A 81 -19.50 17.78 17.26
CA LEU A 81 -19.78 16.85 16.15
C LEU A 81 -18.56 16.70 15.21
N THR A 82 -17.69 17.70 15.15
CA THR A 82 -16.41 17.66 14.44
C THR A 82 -15.55 16.48 14.86
N ASP A 83 -15.52 16.15 16.16
CA ASP A 83 -14.72 15.05 16.70
C ASP A 83 -15.27 13.71 16.20
N LYS A 84 -16.61 13.59 16.08
CA LYS A 84 -17.24 12.39 15.51
C LYS A 84 -16.94 12.26 14.01
N ILE A 85 -16.90 13.39 13.29
CA ILE A 85 -16.53 13.41 11.87
C ILE A 85 -15.07 12.97 11.69
N GLU A 86 -14.16 13.42 12.55
CA GLU A 86 -12.77 12.96 12.55
C GLU A 86 -12.65 11.48 12.90
N GLU A 87 -13.43 10.99 13.87
CA GLU A 87 -13.52 9.57 14.21
C GLU A 87 -14.01 8.74 13.02
N TYR A 88 -15.07 9.18 12.32
CA TYR A 88 -15.57 8.52 11.12
C TYR A 88 -14.53 8.50 10.00
N ARG A 89 -13.84 9.63 9.76
CA ARG A 89 -12.76 9.69 8.76
C ARG A 89 -11.63 8.72 9.09
N LYS A 90 -11.23 8.65 10.37
CA LYS A 90 -10.22 7.68 10.84
C LYS A 90 -10.69 6.24 10.59
N ASN A 91 -11.92 5.92 10.97
CA ASN A 91 -12.48 4.57 10.78
C ASN A 91 -12.62 4.21 9.29
N GLU A 92 -12.96 5.17 8.42
CA GLU A 92 -13.02 4.96 6.98
C GLU A 92 -11.64 4.63 6.41
N ILE A 93 -10.59 5.34 6.84
CA ILE A 93 -9.22 5.05 6.41
C ILE A 93 -8.75 3.69 6.92
N ILE A 94 -9.06 3.33 8.17
CA ILE A 94 -8.76 1.99 8.72
C ILE A 94 -9.45 0.91 7.89
N ARG A 95 -10.71 1.11 7.50
CA ARG A 95 -11.43 0.17 6.62
C ARG A 95 -10.77 0.06 5.25
N LYS A 96 -10.28 1.17 4.68
CA LYS A 96 -9.51 1.14 3.43
C LYS A 96 -8.19 0.37 3.58
N ILE A 97 -7.54 0.46 4.74
CA ILE A 97 -6.36 -0.34 5.07
C ILE A 97 -6.73 -1.82 5.14
N GLU A 98 -7.83 -2.18 5.80
CA GLU A 98 -8.32 -3.57 5.83
C GLU A 98 -8.61 -4.12 4.44
N GLU A 99 -9.29 -3.34 3.60
CA GLU A 99 -9.56 -3.70 2.20
C GLU A 99 -8.26 -3.85 1.40
N ASP A 100 -7.26 -3.00 1.63
CA ASP A 100 -5.96 -3.08 0.94
C ASP A 100 -5.10 -4.24 1.45
N ILE A 101 -5.16 -4.57 2.74
CA ILE A 101 -4.54 -5.78 3.31
C ILE A 101 -5.09 -7.02 2.61
N GLN A 102 -6.40 -7.09 2.36
CA GLN A 102 -7.00 -8.22 1.64
C GLN A 102 -6.54 -8.31 0.18
N ARG A 103 -6.28 -7.17 -0.48
CA ARG A 103 -5.87 -7.13 -1.89
C ARG A 103 -4.37 -7.31 -2.08
N ARG A 104 -3.56 -6.76 -1.17
CA ARG A 104 -2.10 -6.67 -1.24
C ARG A 104 -1.46 -7.05 0.11
N PRO A 105 -1.70 -8.26 0.62
CA PRO A 105 -1.25 -8.65 1.95
C PRO A 105 0.28 -8.57 2.12
N LEU A 106 1.04 -8.75 1.04
CA LEU A 106 2.51 -8.65 1.01
C LEU A 106 3.04 -7.28 1.45
N ALA A 107 2.29 -6.21 1.18
CA ALA A 107 2.70 -4.85 1.55
C ALA A 107 2.65 -4.61 3.08
N TYR A 108 1.94 -5.50 3.80
CA TYR A 108 1.73 -5.41 5.25
C TYR A 108 2.36 -6.58 6.00
N LEU A 109 2.98 -7.52 5.29
CA LEU A 109 3.73 -8.59 5.90
C LEU A 109 5.00 -8.00 6.50
N ASP A 110 5.36 -8.39 7.73
CA ASP A 110 6.70 -8.14 8.22
C ASP A 110 7.66 -9.14 7.52
N PRO A 111 8.49 -8.71 6.54
CA PRO A 111 9.36 -9.64 5.84
C PRO A 111 10.40 -10.31 6.76
N TYR A 112 10.63 -9.76 7.96
CA TYR A 112 11.61 -10.26 8.94
C TYR A 112 11.06 -11.36 9.85
N SER A 113 9.83 -11.78 9.63
CA SER A 113 9.08 -12.64 10.53
C SER A 113 8.75 -14.03 9.98
N CYS A 114 9.03 -14.24 8.71
CA CYS A 114 8.82 -15.50 8.03
C CYS A 114 10.17 -16.15 7.73
N ASP A 115 10.27 -17.46 7.88
CA ASP A 115 11.52 -18.21 7.70
C ASP A 115 11.97 -18.33 6.23
N GLN A 116 11.11 -17.95 5.27
CA GLN A 116 11.39 -18.03 3.83
C GLN A 116 11.74 -16.66 3.22
N ASP A 117 12.34 -16.68 2.04
CA ASP A 117 12.61 -15.46 1.28
C ASP A 117 11.32 -14.87 0.68
N PRO A 118 11.06 -13.55 0.81
CA PRO A 118 10.02 -12.82 0.09
C PRO A 118 9.83 -13.22 -1.38
N ALA A 119 10.93 -13.50 -2.09
CA ALA A 119 10.92 -13.86 -3.51
C ALA A 119 10.52 -15.33 -3.77
N ASP A 120 10.66 -16.21 -2.78
CA ASP A 120 10.35 -17.64 -2.90
C ASP A 120 8.87 -17.95 -2.62
N TYR A 121 8.14 -16.97 -2.10
CA TYR A 121 6.72 -17.13 -1.82
C TYR A 121 5.85 -17.12 -3.08
N LYS A 122 4.87 -18.02 -3.15
CA LYS A 122 3.84 -18.05 -4.22
C LYS A 122 2.47 -18.38 -3.63
N PRO A 123 1.36 -17.81 -4.15
CA PRO A 123 0.01 -18.08 -3.66
C PRO A 123 -0.29 -19.58 -3.57
N ILE A 124 -1.12 -19.98 -2.61
CA ILE A 124 -1.64 -21.34 -2.55
C ILE A 124 -2.61 -21.51 -3.72
N SER A 125 -2.10 -21.98 -4.85
CA SER A 125 -2.94 -22.68 -5.83
C SER A 125 -3.15 -24.12 -5.35
N ASP A 126 -4.14 -24.83 -5.91
CA ASP A 126 -4.72 -26.13 -5.50
C ASP A 126 -3.77 -27.35 -5.26
N ASN A 127 -2.48 -27.11 -5.09
CA ASN A 127 -1.38 -28.07 -5.04
C ASN A 127 -0.89 -28.44 -3.63
N LEU A 128 -1.66 -28.15 -2.56
CA LEU A 128 -1.39 -28.68 -1.22
C LEU A 128 -1.53 -30.22 -1.19
N ASN A 129 -0.75 -30.89 -0.35
CA ASN A 129 -0.92 -32.31 -0.05
C ASN A 129 -2.38 -32.60 0.39
N TYR A 130 -2.91 -33.78 0.02
CA TYR A 130 -4.21 -34.28 0.44
C TYR A 130 -4.45 -34.18 1.96
N ASP A 131 -3.47 -34.56 2.78
CA ASP A 131 -3.59 -34.58 4.24
C ASP A 131 -3.74 -33.16 4.80
N ASP A 132 -2.88 -32.22 4.36
CA ASP A 132 -2.96 -30.82 4.75
C ASP A 132 -4.30 -30.20 4.32
N ARG A 133 -4.78 -30.50 3.10
CA ARG A 133 -6.10 -30.02 2.64
C ARG A 133 -7.25 -30.53 3.48
N LYS A 134 -7.15 -31.76 3.97
CA LYS A 134 -8.15 -32.38 4.83
C LYS A 134 -8.16 -31.70 6.20
N GLU A 135 -7.00 -31.53 6.82
CA GLU A 135 -6.86 -30.87 8.13
C GLU A 135 -7.30 -29.40 8.10
N ILE A 136 -6.94 -28.66 7.05
CA ILE A 136 -7.41 -27.27 6.86
C ILE A 136 -8.93 -27.22 6.82
N ARG A 137 -9.59 -28.12 6.07
CA ARG A 137 -11.05 -28.16 5.95
C ARG A 137 -11.73 -28.53 7.26
N GLU A 138 -11.10 -29.37 8.07
CA GLU A 138 -11.62 -29.77 9.38
C GLU A 138 -11.49 -28.63 10.41
N ILE A 139 -10.41 -27.84 10.35
CA ILE A 139 -10.12 -26.77 11.33
C ILE A 139 -10.78 -25.45 10.95
N TYR A 140 -10.64 -25.01 9.70
CA TYR A 140 -11.08 -23.69 9.22
C TYR A 140 -12.37 -23.75 8.40
N GLY A 141 -12.84 -24.96 8.07
CA GLY A 141 -14.05 -25.15 7.28
C GLY A 141 -13.80 -25.07 5.77
N LYS A 142 -14.89 -24.91 5.01
CA LYS A 142 -14.87 -25.00 3.54
C LYS A 142 -14.24 -23.78 2.86
N TYR A 143 -14.29 -22.62 3.49
CA TYR A 143 -13.83 -21.35 2.93
C TYR A 143 -12.88 -20.70 3.92
N LEU A 144 -11.68 -20.36 3.45
CA LEU A 144 -10.70 -19.63 4.21
C LEU A 144 -11.01 -18.15 4.14
N THR A 145 -10.82 -17.46 5.25
CA THR A 145 -10.71 -16.00 5.25
C THR A 145 -9.42 -15.59 4.51
N PRO A 146 -9.35 -14.35 3.97
CA PRO A 146 -8.12 -13.84 3.37
C PRO A 146 -6.91 -13.90 4.32
N TYR A 147 -7.16 -13.78 5.62
CA TYR A 147 -6.14 -13.88 6.66
C TYR A 147 -5.60 -15.30 6.82
N GLU A 148 -6.50 -16.29 6.88
CA GLU A 148 -6.11 -17.70 6.99
C GLU A 148 -5.38 -18.18 5.73
N ASP A 149 -5.80 -17.71 4.55
CA ASP A 149 -5.14 -18.02 3.28
C ASP A 149 -3.70 -17.47 3.26
N LEU A 150 -3.50 -16.25 3.74
CA LEU A 150 -2.16 -15.66 3.89
C LEU A 150 -1.30 -16.39 4.93
N ARG A 151 -1.92 -16.83 6.03
CA ARG A 151 -1.22 -17.59 7.08
C ARG A 151 -0.74 -18.94 6.55
N LEU A 152 -1.60 -19.63 5.80
CA LEU A 152 -1.24 -20.89 5.15
C LEU A 152 -0.12 -20.68 4.12
N TRP A 153 -0.19 -19.57 3.38
CA TRP A 153 0.79 -19.20 2.36
C TRP A 153 2.20 -19.02 2.96
N ALA A 154 2.31 -18.29 4.08
CA ALA A 154 3.58 -18.01 4.75
C ALA A 154 4.33 -19.27 5.26
N TYR A 155 3.61 -20.39 5.47
CA TYR A 155 4.16 -21.63 6.01
C TYR A 155 4.06 -22.81 5.05
N SER A 156 3.79 -22.55 3.76
CA SER A 156 3.82 -23.58 2.72
C SER A 156 5.21 -23.68 2.10
N SER A 157 5.67 -24.91 1.82
CA SER A 157 6.92 -25.17 1.10
C SER A 157 6.67 -26.13 -0.05
N ASP A 158 7.36 -25.94 -1.18
CA ASP A 158 7.31 -26.89 -2.29
C ASP A 158 8.11 -28.15 -1.92
N SER A 159 7.42 -29.30 -1.80
CA SER A 159 8.06 -30.60 -1.64
C SER A 159 8.13 -31.33 -2.97
N TYR A 160 9.32 -31.80 -3.32
CA TYR A 160 9.59 -32.50 -4.58
C TYR A 160 8.74 -33.78 -4.76
N PHE A 161 8.41 -34.46 -3.66
CA PHE A 161 7.74 -35.76 -3.69
C PHE A 161 6.22 -35.71 -3.54
N TYR A 162 5.69 -34.66 -2.91
CA TYR A 162 4.29 -34.65 -2.43
C TYR A 162 3.51 -33.39 -2.81
N GLY A 163 4.07 -32.51 -3.64
CA GLY A 163 3.50 -31.19 -3.90
C GLY A 163 3.76 -30.22 -2.74
N ARG A 164 2.97 -29.15 -2.59
CA ARG A 164 3.16 -28.23 -1.47
C ARG A 164 2.76 -28.88 -0.16
N ARG A 165 3.57 -28.66 0.87
CA ARG A 165 3.28 -29.10 2.23
C ARG A 165 3.40 -27.93 3.21
N LEU A 166 2.53 -27.91 4.21
CA LEU A 166 2.72 -27.03 5.35
C LEU A 166 3.92 -27.50 6.19
N LEU A 167 4.71 -26.53 6.64
CA LEU A 167 5.84 -26.80 7.53
C LEU A 167 5.34 -27.38 8.86
N PRO A 168 6.07 -28.31 9.50
CA PRO A 168 5.62 -28.96 10.74
C PRO A 168 5.21 -27.99 11.87
N GLY A 169 5.84 -26.81 11.95
CA GLY A 169 5.52 -25.78 12.94
C GLY A 169 4.16 -25.12 12.77
N PHE A 170 3.53 -25.21 11.58
CA PHE A 170 2.20 -24.63 11.34
C PHE A 170 1.12 -25.22 12.28
N TRP A 171 1.25 -26.51 12.59
CA TRP A 171 0.30 -27.24 13.43
C TRP A 171 0.66 -27.24 14.92
N SER A 172 1.87 -26.78 15.27
CA SER A 172 2.38 -26.77 16.64
C SER A 172 1.77 -25.62 17.44
N ALA A 173 1.13 -25.94 18.57
CA ALA A 173 0.60 -24.93 19.49
C ALA A 173 1.70 -24.12 20.20
N GLU A 174 2.91 -24.68 20.31
CA GLU A 174 4.08 -24.04 20.92
C GLU A 174 4.75 -23.06 19.97
N ASP A 175 4.77 -23.36 18.67
CA ASP A 175 5.33 -22.49 17.64
C ASP A 175 4.32 -21.43 17.17
N ARG A 176 3.01 -21.67 17.36
CA ARG A 176 1.90 -20.78 16.98
C ARG A 176 2.06 -19.31 17.38
N PRO A 177 2.46 -18.99 18.63
CA PRO A 177 2.67 -17.61 19.06
C PRO A 177 3.77 -16.90 18.26
N TYR A 178 4.80 -17.61 17.80
CA TYR A 178 5.85 -17.07 16.94
C TYR A 178 5.34 -16.82 15.51
N LEU A 179 4.38 -17.63 15.02
CA LEU A 179 3.72 -17.42 13.72
C LEU A 179 2.91 -16.12 13.68
N ASP A 180 2.30 -15.73 14.81
CA ASP A 180 1.51 -14.50 14.93
C ASP A 180 2.40 -13.24 15.01
N GLN A 181 3.70 -13.38 15.29
CA GLN A 181 4.63 -12.26 15.40
C GLN A 181 5.02 -11.64 14.05
N GLY A 182 4.60 -12.23 12.93
CA GLY A 182 4.91 -11.78 11.58
C GLY A 182 3.79 -11.22 10.74
N LEU A 183 2.59 -11.65 11.11
CA LEU A 183 1.33 -11.19 10.57
C LEU A 183 0.77 -10.02 11.40
N TYR A 184 1.54 -9.50 12.35
CA TYR A 184 1.01 -8.59 13.36
C TYR A 184 0.57 -7.24 12.78
N LEU A 185 1.08 -6.80 11.62
CA LEU A 185 0.58 -5.59 10.93
C LEU A 185 -0.70 -5.87 10.14
N ILE A 186 -0.81 -7.08 9.57
CA ILE A 186 -1.98 -7.57 8.83
C ILE A 186 -3.20 -7.66 9.75
N GLU A 187 -3.03 -8.06 11.02
CA GLU A 187 -4.11 -8.08 12.01
C GLU A 187 -4.30 -6.73 12.74
N ARG A 188 -3.47 -5.72 12.45
CA ARG A 188 -3.50 -4.43 13.15
C ARG A 188 -3.60 -3.24 12.19
N PRO A 189 -4.70 -3.13 11.42
CA PRO A 189 -4.93 -2.01 10.51
C PRO A 189 -4.94 -0.65 11.26
N ARG A 190 -5.32 -0.65 12.54
CA ARG A 190 -5.23 0.54 13.42
C ARG A 190 -3.80 0.99 13.68
N LEU A 191 -2.89 0.04 13.92
CA LEU A 191 -1.47 0.34 14.11
C LEU A 191 -0.86 0.87 12.81
N VAL A 192 -1.23 0.28 11.68
CA VAL A 192 -0.80 0.78 10.36
C VAL A 192 -1.29 2.20 10.13
N PHE A 193 -2.55 2.50 10.45
CA PHE A 193 -3.07 3.87 10.39
C PHE A 193 -2.26 4.83 11.29
N GLU A 194 -1.91 4.41 12.51
CA GLU A 194 -1.12 5.23 13.43
C GLU A 194 0.32 5.49 12.93
N LEU A 195 0.91 4.53 12.22
CA LEU A 195 2.26 4.65 11.68
C LEU A 195 2.29 5.47 10.38
N ILE A 196 1.45 5.13 9.39
CA ILE A 196 1.56 5.68 8.03
C ILE A 196 0.34 6.52 7.59
N GLY A 197 -0.77 6.48 8.34
CA GLY A 197 -1.96 7.30 8.09
C GLY A 197 -2.88 6.79 6.97
N GLY A 198 -2.61 5.63 6.38
CA GLY A 198 -3.38 5.10 5.25
C GLY A 198 -2.85 3.77 4.71
N PRO A 199 -3.35 3.31 3.54
CA PRO A 199 -2.84 2.11 2.89
C PRO A 199 -1.35 2.23 2.53
N VAL A 200 -0.62 1.10 2.62
CA VAL A 200 0.82 1.06 2.39
C VAL A 200 1.15 1.23 0.91
N LYS A 201 1.89 2.30 0.63
CA LYS A 201 2.47 2.59 -0.70
C LYS A 201 3.96 2.31 -0.76
N ASP A 202 4.63 2.41 0.38
CA ASP A 202 6.07 2.28 0.55
C ASP A 202 6.33 1.40 1.76
N THR A 203 6.76 0.17 1.49
CA THR A 203 7.01 -0.86 2.51
C THR A 203 8.22 -0.49 3.37
N ASP A 204 9.26 0.10 2.78
CA ASP A 204 10.48 0.46 3.51
C ASP A 204 10.18 1.55 4.55
N LYS A 205 9.36 2.53 4.17
CA LYS A 205 8.89 3.57 5.09
C LYS A 205 8.09 2.99 6.26
N LEU A 206 7.19 2.03 6.00
CA LEU A 206 6.43 1.35 7.05
C LEU A 206 7.38 0.64 8.02
N MET A 207 8.38 -0.08 7.52
CA MET A 207 9.33 -0.82 8.35
C MET A 207 10.23 0.10 9.19
N LEU A 208 10.63 1.26 8.65
CA LEU A 208 11.38 2.27 9.40
C LEU A 208 10.55 2.83 10.56
N LEU A 209 9.32 3.28 10.28
CA LEU A 209 8.43 3.86 11.30
C LEU A 209 8.06 2.84 12.37
N LEU A 210 7.90 1.58 11.98
CA LEU A 210 7.72 0.48 12.90
C LEU A 210 8.94 0.31 13.82
N GLY A 211 10.16 0.32 13.27
CA GLY A 211 11.39 0.21 14.04
C GLY A 211 11.47 1.29 15.11
N ASP A 212 11.18 2.54 14.74
CA ASP A 212 11.13 3.68 15.66
C ASP A 212 10.07 3.49 16.75
N PHE A 213 8.88 3.03 16.38
CA PHE A 213 7.79 2.73 17.31
C PHE A 213 8.18 1.67 18.33
N LEU A 214 8.78 0.57 17.89
CA LEU A 214 9.23 -0.52 18.76
C LEU A 214 10.34 -0.06 19.69
N GLN A 215 11.30 0.73 19.19
CA GLN A 215 12.36 1.30 20.02
C GLN A 215 11.81 2.25 21.10
N ALA A 216 10.85 3.10 20.73
CA ALA A 216 10.18 3.98 21.69
C ALA A 216 9.40 3.21 22.76
N LEU A 217 8.84 2.04 22.45
CA LEU A 217 8.21 1.16 23.44
C LEU A 217 9.23 0.56 24.41
N VAL A 218 10.42 0.21 23.93
CA VAL A 218 11.52 -0.29 24.78
C VAL A 218 11.98 0.80 25.75
N ASP A 219 12.14 2.02 25.26
CA ASP A 219 12.64 3.14 26.05
C ASP A 219 11.68 3.56 27.18
N LYS A 220 10.37 3.34 26.99
CA LYS A 220 9.32 3.69 27.96
C LYS A 220 9.21 2.75 29.18
N LYS A 221 9.98 1.65 29.25
CA LYS A 221 9.99 0.62 30.32
C LYS A 221 8.60 0.13 30.78
N GLY A 222 8.19 -1.08 30.38
CA GLY A 222 6.89 -1.65 30.76
C GLY A 222 6.64 -3.08 30.25
N VAL A 223 5.40 -3.58 30.42
CA VAL A 223 4.99 -4.97 30.11
C VAL A 223 5.22 -5.36 28.64
N ASN A 224 5.21 -4.39 27.73
CA ASN A 224 5.43 -4.63 26.29
C ASN A 224 6.91 -4.54 25.86
N GLN A 225 7.83 -4.25 26.78
CA GLN A 225 9.25 -4.10 26.47
C GLN A 225 9.88 -5.42 26.02
N ALA A 226 9.51 -6.54 26.65
CA ALA A 226 10.06 -7.86 26.31
C ALA A 226 9.67 -8.27 24.88
N ALA A 227 8.39 -8.09 24.51
CA ALA A 227 7.90 -8.36 23.17
C ALA A 227 8.54 -7.44 22.11
N ALA A 228 8.71 -6.13 22.42
CA ALA A 228 9.37 -5.21 21.51
C ALA A 228 10.85 -5.56 21.29
N LEU A 229 11.58 -5.95 22.36
CA LEU A 229 12.97 -6.39 22.27
C LEU A 229 13.13 -7.67 21.46
N GLU A 230 12.21 -8.62 21.62
CA GLU A 230 12.18 -9.86 20.83
C GLU A 230 12.03 -9.56 19.32
N ILE A 231 11.06 -8.71 18.96
CA ILE A 231 10.83 -8.30 17.56
C ILE A 231 12.07 -7.60 16.99
N ILE A 232 12.67 -6.67 17.73
CA ILE A 232 13.90 -5.98 17.32
C ILE A 232 15.05 -6.98 17.13
N HIS A 233 15.22 -7.93 18.04
CA HIS A 233 16.27 -8.94 17.97
C HIS A 233 16.12 -9.83 16.73
N ARG A 234 14.90 -10.30 16.46
CA ARG A 234 14.56 -11.08 15.26
C ARG A 234 14.91 -10.32 13.99
N ASN A 235 14.47 -9.06 13.88
CA ASN A 235 14.69 -8.23 12.69
C ASN A 235 16.19 -8.04 12.41
N LYS A 236 17.00 -7.84 13.45
CA LYS A 236 18.47 -7.77 13.33
C LYS A 236 19.10 -9.08 12.83
N LYS A 237 18.64 -10.21 13.35
CA LYS A 237 19.16 -11.53 12.96
C LYS A 237 18.84 -11.85 11.49
N PHE A 238 17.64 -11.51 11.02
CA PHE A 238 17.26 -11.67 9.62
C PHE A 238 18.02 -10.71 8.71
N ALA A 239 18.16 -9.43 9.08
CA ALA A 239 18.96 -8.48 8.32
C ALA A 239 20.40 -8.98 8.14
N ALA A 240 21.00 -9.54 9.21
CA ALA A 240 22.31 -10.17 9.15
C ALA A 240 22.33 -11.42 8.25
N ALA A 241 21.29 -12.28 8.30
CA ALA A 241 21.19 -13.45 7.45
C ALA A 241 20.96 -13.10 5.96
N GLN A 242 20.21 -12.04 5.67
CA GLN A 242 20.03 -11.51 4.31
C GLN A 242 21.32 -10.89 3.78
N GLU A 243 22.05 -10.14 4.60
CA GLU A 243 23.37 -9.64 4.25
C GLU A 243 24.36 -10.79 4.00
N GLU A 244 24.32 -11.83 4.85
CA GLU A 244 25.14 -13.03 4.67
C GLU A 244 24.73 -13.82 3.40
N LYS A 245 23.44 -13.93 3.09
CA LYS A 245 22.95 -14.49 1.80
C LYS A 245 23.41 -13.64 0.62
N ARG A 246 23.33 -12.31 0.70
CA ARG A 246 23.88 -11.39 -0.32
C ARG A 246 25.39 -11.56 -0.49
N CYS A 247 26.13 -11.88 0.57
CA CYS A 247 27.55 -12.20 0.51
C CYS A 247 27.86 -13.62 0.02
N ARG A 248 26.94 -14.59 0.17
CA ARG A 248 27.10 -16.01 -0.18
C ARG A 248 26.55 -16.39 -1.55
N ILE A 249 25.53 -15.68 -2.03
CA ILE A 249 25.23 -15.64 -3.46
C ILE A 249 26.51 -15.08 -4.07
N PRO A 250 27.28 -15.83 -4.89
CA PRO A 250 28.24 -15.16 -5.73
C PRO A 250 27.40 -14.12 -6.44
N LYS A 251 27.78 -12.83 -6.33
CA LYS A 251 27.23 -11.80 -7.23
C LYS A 251 27.12 -12.51 -8.58
N PRO A 252 25.95 -12.52 -9.23
CA PRO A 252 25.91 -13.08 -10.57
C PRO A 252 27.13 -12.52 -11.26
N GLU A 253 27.86 -13.34 -12.01
CA GLU A 253 28.70 -12.77 -13.05
C GLU A 253 27.77 -12.09 -14.07
N GLU A 254 27.01 -11.07 -13.66
CA GLU A 254 27.23 -9.78 -14.24
C GLU A 254 28.75 -9.59 -14.20
N LYS A 255 29.38 -9.93 -15.33
CA LYS A 255 30.18 -8.87 -15.91
C LYS A 255 29.28 -7.64 -15.88
N GLU A 256 29.37 -6.85 -14.81
CA GLU A 256 29.27 -5.41 -14.89
C GLU A 256 30.17 -5.09 -16.07
N LEU A 257 29.57 -5.02 -17.26
CA LEU A 257 30.23 -4.49 -18.44
C LEU A 257 30.74 -3.15 -17.95
N ALA A 258 32.06 -3.06 -17.79
CA ALA A 258 32.70 -2.06 -16.96
C ALA A 258 32.09 -0.73 -17.35
N GLU A 259 31.30 -0.14 -16.46
CA GLU A 259 30.54 1.11 -16.53
C GLU A 259 30.52 1.91 -17.87
N ASP A 260 31.64 2.14 -18.54
CA ASP A 260 31.74 2.68 -19.91
C ASP A 260 31.23 1.76 -21.04
N GLU A 261 31.17 0.44 -20.86
CA GLU A 261 30.85 -0.54 -21.90
C GLU A 261 29.37 -0.54 -22.31
N LEU A 262 28.45 -0.24 -21.38
CA LEU A 262 27.01 -0.20 -21.67
C LEU A 262 26.65 0.91 -22.67
N ASN A 263 27.27 2.08 -22.53
CA ASN A 263 27.10 3.20 -23.46
C ASN A 263 27.78 2.93 -24.82
N LYS A 264 28.88 2.17 -24.82
CA LYS A 264 29.61 1.77 -26.05
C LYS A 264 28.92 0.66 -26.83
N ARG A 265 28.08 -0.15 -26.17
CA ARG A 265 27.32 -1.21 -26.82
C ARG A 265 26.32 -0.61 -27.80
N THR A 266 26.34 -1.06 -29.03
CA THR A 266 25.51 -0.51 -30.12
C THR A 266 24.42 -1.46 -30.60
N ASP A 267 24.44 -2.69 -30.11
CA ASP A 267 23.44 -3.71 -30.44
C ASP A 267 22.29 -3.62 -29.44
N PRO A 268 21.06 -3.92 -29.87
CA PRO A 268 19.91 -3.88 -28.98
C PRO A 268 20.05 -4.94 -27.88
N ASP A 269 19.43 -4.66 -26.75
CA ASP A 269 19.48 -5.49 -25.56
C ASP A 269 18.09 -5.66 -24.94
N ASP A 270 17.98 -6.61 -24.03
CA ASP A 270 16.74 -6.92 -23.33
C ASP A 270 16.63 -6.09 -22.05
N PHE A 271 16.53 -4.76 -22.21
CA PHE A 271 16.33 -3.78 -21.14
C PHE A 271 17.29 -3.95 -19.96
N LEU A 272 18.59 -3.84 -20.23
CA LEU A 272 19.66 -3.90 -19.21
C LEU A 272 19.69 -2.68 -18.28
N SER A 273 19.03 -1.58 -18.65
CA SER A 273 18.93 -0.35 -17.86
C SER A 273 17.56 0.28 -18.02
N GLU A 274 17.10 1.00 -16.98
CA GLU A 274 15.87 1.81 -17.01
C GLU A 274 15.97 3.00 -17.97
N TYR A 275 17.20 3.40 -18.33
CA TYR A 275 17.48 4.46 -19.30
C TYR A 275 17.90 3.87 -20.64
N GLY A 276 17.39 4.44 -21.73
CA GLY A 276 17.75 3.94 -23.04
C GLY A 276 17.11 4.67 -24.20
N LEU A 277 17.40 4.16 -25.39
CA LEU A 277 16.86 4.64 -26.66
C LEU A 277 16.04 3.51 -27.31
N ILE A 278 14.98 3.86 -28.02
CA ILE A 278 14.12 2.91 -28.75
C ILE A 278 14.12 3.26 -30.23
N ASP A 279 14.62 2.36 -31.07
CA ASP A 279 14.61 2.57 -32.52
C ASP A 279 13.19 2.45 -33.12
N PRO A 280 12.95 2.89 -34.37
CA PRO A 280 11.64 2.79 -35.00
C PRO A 280 11.07 1.37 -35.12
N SER A 281 11.93 0.35 -35.03
CA SER A 281 11.54 -1.07 -35.05
C SER A 281 11.14 -1.60 -33.67
N GLY A 282 11.26 -0.79 -32.61
CA GLY A 282 10.95 -1.16 -31.24
C GLY A 282 12.09 -1.84 -30.49
N ASN A 283 13.32 -1.85 -31.03
CA ASN A 283 14.44 -2.43 -30.31
C ASN A 283 14.94 -1.45 -29.24
N TYR A 284 15.26 -1.98 -28.05
CA TYR A 284 15.75 -1.20 -26.91
C TYR A 284 17.28 -1.19 -26.85
N TYR A 285 17.85 -0.03 -26.54
CA TYR A 285 19.28 0.17 -26.43
C TYR A 285 19.58 0.84 -25.08
N SER A 286 19.96 0.05 -24.10
CA SER A 286 20.20 0.50 -22.73
C SER A 286 21.40 1.43 -22.64
N CYS A 287 21.28 2.50 -21.86
CA CYS A 287 22.38 3.39 -21.50
C CYS A 287 22.35 3.66 -19.99
N LYS A 288 23.39 4.31 -19.49
CA LYS A 288 23.44 4.74 -18.09
C LYS A 288 22.58 5.97 -17.84
N PHE A 289 22.40 6.32 -16.56
CA PHE A 289 21.92 7.65 -16.17
C PHE A 289 22.80 8.73 -16.83
N ALA A 290 22.15 9.70 -17.49
CA ALA A 290 22.79 10.72 -18.33
C ALA A 290 23.66 10.18 -19.51
N GLY A 291 23.50 8.91 -19.90
CA GLY A 291 24.32 8.24 -20.93
C GLY A 291 23.78 8.32 -22.36
N HIS A 292 22.63 8.94 -22.60
CA HIS A 292 21.93 8.94 -23.90
C HIS A 292 22.77 9.52 -25.04
N HIS A 293 23.49 10.61 -24.78
CA HIS A 293 24.35 11.26 -25.78
C HIS A 293 25.53 10.37 -26.19
N ALA A 294 26.18 9.73 -25.21
CA ALA A 294 27.25 8.78 -25.46
C ALA A 294 26.75 7.56 -26.25
N LYS A 295 25.61 6.99 -25.85
CA LYS A 295 24.99 5.86 -26.54
C LYS A 295 24.65 6.20 -28.00
N ALA A 296 24.02 7.36 -28.21
CA ALA A 296 23.67 7.84 -29.54
C ALA A 296 24.91 7.99 -30.44
N PHE A 297 25.98 8.56 -29.89
CA PHE A 297 27.25 8.72 -30.61
C PHE A 297 27.84 7.38 -31.06
N HIS A 298 27.88 6.37 -30.18
CA HIS A 298 28.40 5.06 -30.54
C HIS A 298 27.53 4.34 -31.58
N ILE A 299 26.21 4.45 -31.49
CA ILE A 299 25.27 3.90 -32.49
C ILE A 299 25.52 4.52 -33.87
N ILE A 300 25.65 5.86 -33.95
CA ILE A 300 25.91 6.57 -35.20
C ILE A 300 27.30 6.22 -35.74
N ALA A 301 28.33 6.21 -34.89
CA ALA A 301 29.69 5.88 -35.29
C ALA A 301 29.77 4.47 -35.92
N LYS A 302 29.11 3.47 -35.32
CA LYS A 302 29.01 2.12 -35.90
C LYS A 302 28.25 2.12 -37.23
N ARG A 303 27.13 2.83 -37.31
CA ARG A 303 26.32 2.94 -38.55
C ARG A 303 27.10 3.59 -39.69
N GLU A 304 27.95 4.57 -39.39
CA GLU A 304 28.79 5.27 -40.37
C GLU A 304 30.15 4.60 -40.63
N GLY A 305 30.45 3.48 -39.95
CA GLY A 305 31.74 2.79 -40.07
C GLY A 305 32.93 3.59 -39.52
N LYS A 306 32.68 4.55 -38.62
CA LYS A 306 33.70 5.39 -37.97
C LYS A 306 34.13 4.75 -36.66
N ASN A 307 35.41 4.88 -36.32
CA ASN A 307 35.90 4.49 -34.98
C ASN A 307 35.63 5.65 -33.98
N PRO A 308 34.72 5.46 -33.01
CA PRO A 308 34.38 6.49 -32.03
C PRO A 308 35.54 6.89 -31.12
N ASP A 309 36.52 6.01 -30.91
CA ASP A 309 37.69 6.28 -30.06
C ASP A 309 38.75 7.18 -30.73
N ILE A 310 38.65 7.36 -32.06
CA ILE A 310 39.60 8.15 -32.88
C ILE A 310 39.05 9.54 -33.19
N TYR A 311 37.73 9.70 -33.24
CA TYR A 311 37.05 10.95 -33.55
C TYR A 311 36.03 11.28 -32.45
N PRO A 312 36.45 11.83 -31.29
CA PRO A 312 35.50 12.27 -30.26
C PRO A 312 34.64 13.39 -30.85
N GLY A 313 33.46 13.01 -31.31
CA GLY A 313 32.51 13.89 -31.98
C GLY A 313 31.55 14.51 -30.98
N ASP A 314 30.82 15.50 -31.48
CA ASP A 314 29.82 16.28 -30.75
C ASP A 314 28.66 15.39 -30.26
N PHE A 315 28.76 14.92 -29.01
CA PHE A 315 27.79 14.03 -28.35
C PHE A 315 26.37 14.60 -28.35
N ASP A 316 26.23 15.92 -28.29
CA ASP A 316 24.93 16.60 -28.31
C ASP A 316 24.24 16.42 -29.67
N LYS A 317 24.99 16.59 -30.76
CA LYS A 317 24.47 16.37 -32.13
C LYS A 317 24.04 14.93 -32.38
N ALA A 318 24.71 13.95 -31.75
CA ALA A 318 24.39 12.55 -31.99
C ALA A 318 22.98 12.17 -31.51
N LEU A 319 22.58 12.64 -30.33
CA LEU A 319 21.23 12.38 -29.82
C LEU A 319 20.18 13.10 -30.67
N ASP A 320 20.45 14.34 -31.08
CA ASP A 320 19.57 15.11 -31.96
C ASP A 320 19.35 14.41 -33.32
N ILE A 321 20.40 13.78 -33.87
CA ILE A 321 20.28 12.99 -35.11
C ILE A 321 19.31 11.83 -34.90
N LEU A 322 19.49 11.00 -33.86
CA LEU A 322 18.60 9.87 -33.61
C LEU A 322 17.16 10.33 -33.34
N TYR A 323 16.99 11.43 -32.59
CA TYR A 323 15.68 12.02 -32.33
C TYR A 323 15.04 12.54 -33.63
N SER A 324 15.83 13.07 -34.58
CA SER A 324 15.36 13.47 -35.91
C SER A 324 14.95 12.28 -36.81
N GLU A 325 15.54 11.12 -36.55
CA GLU A 325 15.29 9.83 -37.21
C GLU A 325 14.19 9.01 -36.51
N ASN A 326 13.38 9.64 -35.66
CA ASN A 326 12.24 9.03 -34.96
C ASN A 326 12.63 7.97 -33.93
N TRP A 327 13.79 8.09 -33.29
CA TRP A 327 14.07 7.31 -32.09
C TRP A 327 13.35 7.91 -30.88
N ALA A 328 12.82 7.06 -30.02
CA ALA A 328 12.28 7.46 -28.72
C ALA A 328 13.38 7.39 -27.66
N ILE A 329 13.22 8.17 -26.59
CA ILE A 329 14.17 8.25 -25.48
C ILE A 329 13.41 7.95 -24.19
N ILE A 330 13.92 7.00 -23.39
CA ILE A 330 13.49 6.85 -22.00
C ILE A 330 14.58 7.45 -21.12
N ARG A 331 14.27 8.58 -20.48
CA ARG A 331 15.23 9.36 -19.69
C ARG A 331 14.59 9.88 -18.41
N ASN A 332 15.39 10.27 -17.43
CA ASN A 332 14.89 10.95 -16.25
C ASN A 332 15.26 12.44 -16.28
N PRO A 333 14.31 13.36 -16.54
CA PRO A 333 14.58 14.79 -16.64
C PRO A 333 14.78 15.47 -15.27
N ASP A 334 14.40 14.82 -14.17
CA ASP A 334 14.58 15.32 -12.80
C ASP A 334 15.26 14.23 -11.95
N PRO A 335 16.43 14.44 -11.33
CA PRO A 335 17.09 13.44 -10.48
C PRO A 335 16.23 12.88 -9.33
N ARG A 336 15.10 13.52 -8.98
CA ARG A 336 14.11 13.03 -8.02
C ARG A 336 12.77 12.60 -8.64
N GLY A 337 12.66 12.65 -9.96
CA GLY A 337 11.49 12.31 -10.74
C GLY A 337 11.52 10.88 -11.30
N SER A 338 10.45 10.50 -11.97
CA SER A 338 10.30 9.22 -12.65
C SER A 338 10.88 9.26 -14.06
N VAL A 339 11.26 8.11 -14.61
CA VAL A 339 11.60 7.96 -16.03
C VAL A 339 10.47 8.47 -16.92
N PHE A 340 10.82 9.08 -18.04
CA PHE A 340 9.91 9.79 -18.95
C PHE A 340 10.11 9.32 -20.38
N PHE A 341 9.02 9.07 -21.09
CA PHE A 341 9.00 8.78 -22.52
C PHE A 341 9.07 10.08 -23.32
N ASP A 342 10.25 10.36 -23.87
CA ASP A 342 10.48 11.52 -24.72
C ASP A 342 10.52 11.12 -26.19
N PHE A 343 9.66 11.76 -26.98
CA PHE A 343 9.57 11.59 -28.41
C PHE A 343 9.29 12.94 -29.07
N ARG A 344 9.76 13.09 -30.30
CA ARG A 344 9.63 14.35 -31.04
C ARG A 344 8.16 14.71 -31.25
N GLY A 345 7.73 15.80 -30.61
CA GLY A 345 6.31 16.16 -30.49
C GLY A 345 5.56 16.50 -31.77
N ASP A 346 6.26 16.73 -32.89
CA ASP A 346 5.65 16.97 -34.22
C ASP A 346 5.40 15.69 -35.02
N ARG A 347 5.70 14.52 -34.45
CA ARG A 347 5.53 13.19 -35.06
C ARG A 347 4.92 12.22 -34.06
N ARG A 348 4.45 11.07 -34.56
CA ARG A 348 4.00 9.94 -33.71
C ARG A 348 5.03 8.81 -33.68
N PRO A 349 5.28 8.19 -32.50
CA PRO A 349 6.08 6.98 -32.39
C PRO A 349 5.38 5.80 -33.09
N THR A 350 6.15 4.79 -33.49
CA THR A 350 5.59 3.58 -34.09
C THR A 350 4.90 2.72 -33.03
N LYS A 351 3.95 1.86 -33.45
CA LYS A 351 3.32 0.90 -32.53
C LYS A 351 4.35 0.04 -31.80
N LYS A 352 5.41 -0.38 -32.49
CA LYS A 352 6.47 -1.19 -31.87
C LYS A 352 7.26 -0.43 -30.80
N GLN A 353 7.43 0.88 -30.95
CA GLN A 353 8.05 1.72 -29.93
C GLN A 353 7.15 1.87 -28.70
N ILE A 354 5.84 2.00 -28.90
CA ILE A 354 4.86 2.02 -27.82
C ILE A 354 4.82 0.66 -27.10
N ASP A 355 4.81 -0.46 -27.84
CA ASP A 355 4.86 -1.81 -27.27
C ASP A 355 6.16 -2.02 -26.45
N ALA A 356 7.29 -1.52 -26.95
CA ALA A 356 8.57 -1.55 -26.23
C ALA A 356 8.55 -0.70 -24.95
N ALA A 357 7.88 0.45 -24.98
CA ALA A 357 7.69 1.29 -23.80
C ALA A 357 6.77 0.65 -22.75
N PHE A 358 5.72 -0.06 -23.15
CA PHE A 358 4.92 -0.88 -22.22
C PHE A 358 5.71 -2.06 -21.65
N THR A 359 6.56 -2.69 -22.47
CA THR A 359 7.46 -3.75 -22.00
C THR A 359 8.44 -3.22 -20.96
N HIS A 360 8.95 -1.99 -21.15
CA HIS A 360 9.78 -1.29 -20.17
C HIS A 360 9.05 -1.10 -18.84
N ILE A 361 7.81 -0.58 -18.85
CA ILE A 361 6.98 -0.40 -17.64
C ILE A 361 6.89 -1.71 -16.84
N ILE A 362 6.60 -2.82 -17.52
CA ILE A 362 6.48 -4.15 -16.89
C ILE A 362 7.83 -4.60 -16.33
N LYS A 363 8.91 -4.45 -17.09
CA LYS A 363 10.24 -4.96 -16.74
C LYS A 363 10.85 -4.25 -15.53
N PHE A 364 10.62 -2.95 -15.41
CA PHE A 364 11.11 -2.14 -14.29
C PHE A 364 10.05 -1.91 -13.20
N ASN A 365 8.88 -2.54 -13.33
CA ASN A 365 7.77 -2.43 -12.38
C ASN A 365 7.35 -0.98 -12.09
N GLU A 366 7.35 -0.15 -13.13
CA GLU A 366 6.93 1.25 -13.06
C GLU A 366 5.40 1.35 -13.09
N PRO A 367 4.76 2.26 -12.33
CA PRO A 367 3.31 2.42 -12.33
C PRO A 367 2.77 3.11 -13.60
N THR A 368 3.59 3.94 -14.23
CA THR A 368 3.31 4.62 -15.51
C THR A 368 4.63 5.10 -16.14
N LEU A 369 4.61 5.45 -17.43
CA LEU A 369 5.73 6.09 -18.11
C LEU A 369 5.30 7.47 -18.62
N PRO A 370 5.42 8.53 -17.80
CA PRO A 370 4.98 9.87 -18.15
C PRO A 370 5.52 10.31 -19.52
N GLY A 371 4.67 10.97 -20.30
CA GLY A 371 4.98 11.41 -21.66
C GLY A 371 4.44 10.48 -22.74
N ILE A 372 4.23 9.21 -22.43
CA ILE A 372 3.65 8.24 -23.39
C ILE A 372 2.16 8.52 -23.64
N GLU A 373 1.45 9.10 -22.67
CA GLU A 373 0.00 9.27 -22.70
C GLU A 373 -0.45 10.12 -23.89
N LYS A 374 0.40 11.05 -24.34
CA LYS A 374 0.20 11.91 -25.52
C LYS A 374 0.02 11.12 -26.83
N TYR A 375 0.38 9.84 -26.82
CA TYR A 375 0.39 8.98 -28.00
C TYR A 375 -0.52 7.75 -27.84
N LEU A 376 -1.20 7.61 -26.69
CA LEU A 376 -2.14 6.51 -26.41
C LEU A 376 -3.57 6.79 -26.91
N GLU A 377 -3.91 8.05 -27.16
CA GLU A 377 -5.17 8.43 -27.78
C GLU A 377 -5.03 8.48 -29.31
N ASP A 378 -5.60 7.47 -29.96
CA ASP A 378 -6.25 7.48 -31.28
C ASP A 378 -7.35 6.41 -31.29
#